data_AF-A0A961JJ72-F1
#
_entry.id   AF-A0A961JJ72-F1
#
_cell.length_a   1.000
_cell.length_b   1.000
_cell.length_c   1.000
_cell.angle_alpha   90.00
_cell.angle_beta   90.00
_cell.angle_gamma   90.00
#
_symmetry.space_group_name_H-M   'P 1'
#
loop_
_entity.id
_entity.type
_entity.pdbx_description
1 polymer ?
#
loop_
_entity_poly.entity_id
_entity_poly.type
_entity_poly.pdbx_seq_one_letter_code
_entity_poly.pdbx_strand_id
1 'polypeptide(L)'
;MERISTSDATAEQLRAFATMMLGLEIDGRWQAPKILEAMVKGGYTADTIPLVQSQTGPAPRVLRAGEVAPSKVVSTKAKDGSTYDRRFYLINVHTNDGPGGQEPVPVGVNGRIMFIERGKPQEVPEEYVAALKNAVMDVYPAYTEGMGGLGEPQKVQMYPFSYEAA
;
A
#
# COMPACT_ATOMS: atom_id res chain seq x y z
N MET A 1 16.79 13.76 17.56
CA MET A 1 16.98 13.97 16.11
C MET A 1 18.46 13.80 15.83
N GLU A 2 18.81 12.76 15.10
CA GLU A 2 20.18 12.53 14.67
C GLU A 2 20.53 13.53 13.56
N ARG A 3 21.75 14.07 13.56
CA ARG A 3 22.23 15.04 12.57
C ARG A 3 23.38 14.41 11.79
N ILE A 4 23.33 14.51 10.48
CA ILE A 4 24.38 14.01 9.59
C ILE A 4 25.06 15.20 8.89
N SER A 5 26.37 15.08 8.67
CA SER A 5 27.12 16.04 7.86
C SER A 5 26.58 16.08 6.44
N THR A 6 26.45 17.27 5.86
CA THR A 6 26.02 17.46 4.46
C THR A 6 26.93 16.74 3.45
N SER A 7 28.20 16.54 3.82
CA SER A 7 29.19 15.78 3.02
C SER A 7 28.99 14.25 3.06
N ASP A 8 28.44 13.73 4.16
CA ASP A 8 28.17 12.30 4.34
C ASP A 8 26.73 11.91 3.95
N ALA A 9 25.89 12.90 3.66
CA ALA A 9 24.50 12.71 3.30
C ALA A 9 24.36 12.15 1.86
N THR A 10 23.48 11.17 1.69
CA THR A 10 23.12 10.65 0.37
C THR A 10 22.31 11.68 -0.43
N ALA A 11 22.36 11.60 -1.77
CA ALA A 11 21.60 12.50 -2.64
C ALA A 11 20.09 12.48 -2.37
N GLU A 12 19.55 11.33 -1.95
CA GLU A 12 18.13 11.18 -1.59
C GLU A 12 17.79 11.90 -0.30
N GLN A 13 18.64 11.82 0.72
CA GLN A 13 18.47 12.53 1.99
C GLN A 13 18.52 14.05 1.79
N LEU A 14 19.47 14.52 0.98
CA LEU A 14 19.58 15.94 0.63
C LEU A 14 18.34 16.43 -0.12
N ARG A 15 17.81 15.63 -1.05
CA ARG A 15 16.59 15.95 -1.80
C ARG A 15 15.36 16.01 -0.90
N ALA A 16 15.18 15.01 -0.05
CA ALA A 16 14.07 14.96 0.90
C ALA A 16 14.12 16.17 1.83
N PHE A 17 15.30 16.50 2.36
CA PHE A 17 15.49 17.68 3.20
C PHE A 17 15.18 18.99 2.46
N ALA A 18 15.74 19.19 1.26
CA ALA A 18 15.51 20.40 0.46
C ALA A 18 14.04 20.60 0.10
N THR A 19 13.32 19.52 -0.22
CA THR A 19 11.89 19.59 -0.59
C THR A 19 11.01 19.81 0.64
N MET A 20 11.23 19.03 1.71
CA MET A 20 10.33 19.02 2.87
C MET A 20 10.58 20.18 3.84
N MET A 21 11.83 20.59 4.03
CA MET A 21 12.21 21.60 5.03
C MET A 21 12.46 22.97 4.43
N LEU A 22 12.99 23.04 3.20
CA LEU A 22 13.29 24.30 2.52
C LEU A 22 12.27 24.67 1.44
N GLY A 23 11.35 23.76 1.09
CA GLY A 23 10.34 23.98 0.06
C GLY A 23 10.92 24.14 -1.36
N LEU A 24 12.13 23.62 -1.60
CA LEU A 24 12.80 23.72 -2.90
C LEU A 24 12.31 22.60 -3.83
N GLU A 25 11.96 22.93 -5.06
CA GLU A 25 11.69 21.95 -6.11
C GLU A 25 13.00 21.40 -6.68
N ILE A 26 13.33 20.16 -6.31
CA ILE A 26 14.56 19.48 -6.75
C ILE A 26 14.20 18.35 -7.72
N ASP A 27 14.78 18.36 -8.91
CA ASP A 27 14.62 17.29 -9.89
C ASP A 27 15.29 15.99 -9.40
N GLY A 28 14.57 14.87 -9.58
CA GLY A 28 15.02 13.53 -9.22
C GLY A 28 16.32 13.06 -9.90
N ARG A 29 16.73 13.73 -10.98
CA ARG A 29 17.98 13.45 -11.70
C ARG A 29 19.19 14.21 -11.16
N TRP A 30 18.99 15.17 -10.26
CA TRP A 30 20.10 15.95 -9.72
C TRP A 30 20.95 15.12 -8.75
N GLN A 31 22.27 15.24 -8.90
CA GLN A 31 23.25 14.63 -8.01
C GLN A 31 23.52 15.53 -6.80
N ALA A 32 24.04 14.95 -5.71
CA ALA A 32 24.28 15.62 -4.43
C ALA A 32 24.95 17.01 -4.55
N PRO A 33 26.01 17.22 -5.37
CA PRO A 33 26.65 18.54 -5.46
C PRO A 33 25.72 19.65 -5.94
N LYS A 34 24.86 19.34 -6.92
CA LYS A 34 23.90 20.29 -7.50
C LYS A 34 22.74 20.60 -6.54
N ILE A 35 22.36 19.62 -5.72
CA ILE A 35 21.35 19.80 -4.67
C ILE A 35 21.89 20.70 -3.56
N LEU A 36 23.15 20.50 -3.14
CA LEU A 36 23.81 21.35 -2.16
C LEU A 36 23.92 22.80 -2.64
N GLU A 37 24.29 23.02 -3.91
CA GLU A 37 24.32 24.36 -4.49
C GLU A 37 22.95 25.06 -4.43
N ALA A 38 21.88 24.32 -4.74
CA ALA A 38 20.51 24.83 -4.65
C ALA A 38 20.09 25.14 -3.20
N MET A 39 20.51 24.32 -2.24
CA MET A 39 20.28 24.56 -0.81
C MET A 39 21.00 25.82 -0.32
N VAL A 40 22.26 26.01 -0.71
CA VAL A 40 23.05 27.22 -0.39
C VAL A 40 22.40 28.46 -1.02
N LYS A 41 21.96 28.37 -2.27
CA LYS A 41 21.21 29.45 -2.95
C LYS A 41 19.87 29.75 -2.27
N GLY A 42 19.24 28.73 -1.69
CA GLY A 42 18.04 28.84 -0.85
C GLY A 42 18.29 29.40 0.56
N GLY A 43 19.53 29.77 0.89
CA GLY A 43 19.90 30.37 2.17
C GLY A 43 20.29 29.37 3.26
N TYR A 44 20.47 28.09 2.93
CA TYR A 44 20.90 27.08 3.89
C TYR A 44 22.42 26.98 3.94
N THR A 45 23.01 27.45 5.04
CA THR A 45 24.48 27.52 5.22
C THR A 45 25.01 26.60 6.32
N ALA A 46 24.18 25.71 6.86
CA ALA A 46 24.60 24.80 7.93
C ALA A 46 25.24 23.54 7.36
N ASP A 47 26.31 23.08 8.00
CA ASP A 47 27.05 21.88 7.55
C ASP A 47 26.36 20.57 7.92
N THR A 48 25.24 20.61 8.65
CA THR A 48 24.55 19.43 9.17
C THR A 48 23.06 19.46 8.88
N ILE A 49 22.52 18.40 8.28
CA ILE A 49 21.07 18.23 8.09
C ILE A 49 20.48 17.28 9.15
N PRO A 50 19.24 17.50 9.60
CA PRO A 50 18.53 16.50 10.39
C PRO A 50 18.28 15.27 9.53
N LEU A 51 18.61 14.09 10.06
CA LEU A 51 18.32 12.82 9.42
C LEU A 51 16.79 12.61 9.46
N VAL A 52 16.10 13.07 8.42
CA VAL A 52 14.75 12.58 8.15
C VAL A 52 14.95 11.15 7.72
N GLN A 53 14.62 10.20 8.60
CA GLN A 53 14.51 8.80 8.21
C GLN A 53 13.41 8.76 7.14
N SER A 54 13.82 8.90 5.88
CA SER A 54 13.05 8.43 4.75
C SER A 54 12.79 6.98 5.12
N GLN A 55 11.54 6.63 5.42
CA GLN A 55 11.14 5.25 5.62
C GLN A 55 11.32 4.54 4.28
N THR A 56 12.58 4.25 3.96
CA THR A 56 13.01 3.43 2.84
C THR A 56 12.99 1.99 3.33
N GLY A 57 11.90 1.61 4.00
CA GLY A 57 11.40 0.27 3.76
C GLY A 57 10.96 0.26 2.31
N PRO A 58 11.20 -0.81 1.53
CA PRO A 58 10.48 -0.96 0.29
C PRO A 58 9.00 -0.73 0.60
N ALA A 59 8.36 0.23 -0.08
CA ALA A 59 6.92 0.39 -0.01
C ALA A 59 6.33 -1.02 -0.14
N PRO A 60 5.41 -1.45 0.76
CA PRO A 60 4.86 -2.80 0.71
C PRO A 60 4.41 -3.03 -0.73
N ARG A 61 5.10 -3.93 -1.43
CA ARG A 61 4.73 -4.26 -2.81
C ARG A 61 3.31 -4.79 -2.69
N VAL A 62 2.35 -4.04 -3.22
CA VAL A 62 1.00 -4.56 -3.44
C VAL A 62 1.16 -5.63 -4.51
N LEU A 63 1.49 -6.85 -4.07
CA LEU A 63 1.66 -8.00 -4.95
C LEU A 63 0.31 -8.21 -5.64
N ARG A 64 0.31 -8.19 -6.97
CA ARG A 64 -0.92 -8.39 -7.73
C ARG A 64 -1.36 -9.83 -7.56
N ALA A 65 -2.67 -10.04 -7.40
CA ALA A 65 -3.29 -11.35 -7.35
C ALA A 65 -2.92 -12.16 -8.60
N GLY A 66 -1.97 -13.09 -8.45
CA GLY A 66 -1.35 -13.90 -9.52
C GLY A 66 0.17 -14.11 -9.36
N GLU A 67 0.87 -13.23 -8.63
CA GLU A 67 2.32 -13.34 -8.39
C GLU A 67 2.68 -13.94 -7.02
N VAL A 68 1.71 -14.15 -6.15
CA VAL A 68 1.95 -14.62 -4.78
C VAL A 68 1.80 -16.13 -4.73
N ALA A 69 2.85 -16.82 -4.28
CA ALA A 69 2.75 -18.24 -3.99
C ALA A 69 1.78 -18.46 -2.83
N PRO A 70 0.96 -19.53 -2.86
CA PRO A 70 0.09 -19.84 -1.73
C PRO A 70 0.93 -20.07 -0.47
N SER A 71 0.48 -19.55 0.67
CA SER A 71 1.14 -19.78 1.97
C SER A 71 1.10 -21.25 2.34
N LYS A 72 0.02 -21.92 1.95
CA LYS A 72 -0.24 -23.31 2.28
C LYS A 72 -1.11 -23.96 1.22
N VAL A 73 -0.81 -25.22 0.92
CA VAL A 73 -1.64 -26.08 0.07
C VAL A 73 -2.05 -27.30 0.88
N VAL A 74 -3.35 -27.55 0.97
CA VAL A 74 -3.92 -28.67 1.73
C VAL A 74 -4.75 -29.54 0.80
N SER A 75 -4.32 -30.79 0.61
CA SER A 75 -5.10 -31.79 -0.12
C SER A 75 -6.34 -32.17 0.71
N THR A 76 -7.51 -31.87 0.17
CA THR A 76 -8.81 -32.07 0.82
C THR A 76 -9.63 -33.09 0.02
N LYS A 77 -10.36 -33.97 0.71
CA LYS A 77 -11.32 -34.86 0.06
C LYS A 77 -12.67 -34.16 -0.12
N ALA A 78 -13.19 -34.16 -1.34
CA ALA A 78 -14.54 -33.76 -1.65
C ALA A 78 -15.55 -34.86 -1.28
N LYS A 79 -16.84 -34.49 -1.27
CA LYS A 79 -17.95 -35.41 -0.93
C LYS A 79 -18.12 -36.55 -1.93
N ASP A 80 -17.69 -36.36 -3.18
CA ASP A 80 -17.67 -37.37 -4.24
C ASP A 80 -16.46 -38.32 -4.13
N GLY A 81 -15.61 -38.15 -3.12
CA GLY A 81 -14.41 -38.95 -2.89
C GLY A 81 -13.20 -38.49 -3.71
N SER A 82 -13.35 -37.49 -4.57
CA SER A 82 -12.21 -36.88 -5.27
C SER A 82 -11.31 -36.12 -4.29
N THR A 83 -10.02 -36.06 -4.58
CA THR A 83 -9.06 -35.26 -3.79
C THR A 83 -8.69 -34.04 -4.61
N TYR A 84 -8.74 -32.87 -3.99
CA TYR A 84 -8.33 -31.61 -4.62
C TYR A 84 -7.43 -30.82 -3.67
N ASP A 85 -6.51 -30.07 -4.26
CA ASP A 85 -5.61 -29.21 -3.50
C ASP A 85 -6.26 -27.85 -3.26
N ARG A 86 -6.45 -27.51 -1.98
CA ARG A 86 -6.98 -26.22 -1.57
C ARG A 86 -5.82 -25.30 -1.19
N ARG A 87 -5.72 -24.16 -1.88
CA ARG A 87 -4.69 -23.15 -1.66
C ARG A 87 -5.15 -22.11 -0.66
N PHE A 88 -4.24 -21.68 0.19
CA PHE A 88 -4.43 -20.61 1.16
C PHE A 88 -3.44 -19.50 0.85
N TYR A 89 -3.87 -18.26 1.09
CA TYR A 89 -3.03 -17.08 0.98
C TYR A 89 -3.06 -16.33 2.30
N LEU A 90 -1.91 -15.83 2.72
CA LEU A 90 -1.80 -14.91 3.84
C LEU A 90 -2.18 -13.51 3.32
N ILE A 91 -3.32 -12.99 3.78
CA ILE A 91 -3.79 -11.65 3.37
C ILE A 91 -3.97 -10.76 4.59
N ASN A 92 -3.86 -9.46 4.36
CA ASN A 92 -4.16 -8.43 5.35
C ASN A 92 -5.17 -7.45 4.75
N VAL A 93 -6.38 -7.43 5.33
CA VAL A 93 -7.44 -6.49 4.91
C VAL A 93 -7.23 -5.18 5.67
N HIS A 94 -7.11 -4.07 4.94
CA HIS A 94 -6.80 -2.78 5.56
C HIS A 94 -7.97 -2.27 6.41
N THR A 95 -7.63 -1.60 7.52
CA THR A 95 -8.58 -0.83 8.33
C THR A 95 -8.82 0.52 7.68
N ASN A 96 -10.06 1.00 7.74
CA ASN A 96 -10.42 2.34 7.27
C ASN A 96 -10.97 3.17 8.45
N ASP A 97 -10.86 4.49 8.39
CA ASP A 97 -11.37 5.38 9.45
C ASP A 97 -12.88 5.65 9.37
N GLY A 98 -13.57 5.01 8.42
CA GLY A 98 -15.02 5.10 8.26
C GLY A 98 -15.82 4.21 9.23
N PRO A 99 -17.14 4.41 9.33
CA PRO A 99 -18.02 3.54 10.13
C PRO A 99 -17.91 2.08 9.68
N GLY A 100 -17.73 1.16 10.64
CA GLY A 100 -17.48 -0.26 10.37
C GLY A 100 -16.08 -0.58 9.84
N GLY A 101 -15.17 0.41 9.80
CA GLY A 101 -13.82 0.25 9.23
C GLY A 101 -12.86 -0.61 10.04
N GLN A 102 -13.25 -0.99 11.27
CA GLN A 102 -12.54 -1.92 12.15
C GLN A 102 -13.26 -3.28 12.27
N GLU A 103 -14.47 -3.41 11.73
CA GLU A 103 -15.25 -4.65 11.86
C GLU A 103 -14.74 -5.73 10.89
N PRO A 104 -14.84 -7.02 11.28
CA PRO A 104 -14.51 -8.13 10.40
C PRO A 104 -15.34 -8.10 9.11
N VAL A 105 -14.71 -8.47 7.99
CA VAL A 105 -15.38 -8.50 6.69
C VAL A 105 -16.07 -9.86 6.50
N PRO A 106 -17.42 -9.89 6.36
CA PRO A 106 -18.12 -11.13 6.01
C PRO A 106 -17.95 -11.43 4.52
N VAL A 107 -17.38 -12.58 4.19
CA VAL A 107 -17.20 -13.05 2.81
C VAL A 107 -17.93 -14.36 2.62
N GLY A 108 -18.85 -14.39 1.64
CA GLY A 108 -19.68 -15.55 1.32
C GLY A 108 -19.23 -16.24 0.04
N VAL A 109 -19.00 -17.56 0.10
CA VAL A 109 -18.73 -18.41 -1.08
C VAL A 109 -19.61 -19.66 -1.01
N ASN A 110 -20.43 -19.89 -2.03
CA ASN A 110 -21.28 -21.09 -2.15
C ASN A 110 -22.10 -21.41 -0.89
N GLY A 111 -22.70 -20.39 -0.27
CA GLY A 111 -23.53 -20.53 0.93
C GLY A 111 -22.76 -20.68 2.25
N ARG A 112 -21.43 -20.56 2.25
CA ARG A 112 -20.60 -20.52 3.45
C ARG A 112 -20.04 -19.13 3.68
N ILE A 113 -20.13 -18.63 4.90
CA ILE A 113 -19.62 -17.31 5.28
C ILE A 113 -18.36 -17.49 6.12
N MET A 114 -17.33 -16.70 5.82
CA MET A 114 -16.12 -16.53 6.63
C MET A 114 -16.01 -15.07 7.03
N PHE A 115 -15.69 -14.81 8.30
CA PHE A 115 -15.35 -13.47 8.78
C PHE A 115 -13.84 -13.31 8.77
N ILE A 116 -13.34 -12.29 8.07
CA ILE A 116 -11.91 -12.00 7.95
C ILE A 116 -11.62 -10.75 8.78
N GLU A 117 -10.74 -10.85 9.77
CA GLU A 117 -10.36 -9.71 10.60
C GLU A 117 -9.57 -8.68 9.79
N ARG A 118 -9.74 -7.38 10.14
CA ARG A 118 -8.96 -6.30 9.54
C ARG A 118 -7.70 -6.01 10.35
N GLY A 119 -6.68 -5.50 9.67
CA GLY A 119 -5.44 -5.03 10.28
C GLY A 119 -4.53 -6.13 10.81
N LYS A 120 -4.84 -7.41 10.53
CA LYS A 120 -4.01 -8.56 10.90
C LYS A 120 -3.84 -9.49 9.70
N PRO A 121 -2.63 -10.01 9.46
CA PRO A 121 -2.41 -11.09 8.51
C PRO A 121 -3.20 -12.34 8.92
N GLN A 122 -3.99 -12.89 7.99
CA GLN A 122 -4.79 -14.10 8.21
C GLN A 122 -4.71 -15.02 6.99
N GLU A 123 -4.58 -16.33 7.23
CA GLU A 123 -4.66 -17.32 6.16
C GLU A 123 -6.11 -17.48 5.68
N VAL A 124 -6.32 -17.24 4.39
CA VAL A 124 -7.64 -17.26 3.77
C VAL A 124 -7.61 -18.17 2.54
N PRO A 125 -8.60 -19.08 2.37
CA PRO A 125 -8.65 -19.93 1.18
C PRO A 125 -8.84 -19.11 -0.10
N GLU A 126 -8.25 -19.60 -1.19
CA GLU A 126 -8.26 -18.95 -2.51
C GLU A 126 -9.64 -18.48 -2.97
N GLU A 127 -10.67 -19.27 -2.74
CA GLU A 127 -12.03 -18.93 -3.16
C GLU A 127 -12.59 -17.69 -2.45
N TYR A 128 -12.22 -17.45 -1.19
CA TYR A 128 -12.61 -16.26 -0.43
C TYR A 128 -11.77 -15.05 -0.87
N VAL A 129 -10.50 -15.25 -1.19
CA VAL A 129 -9.64 -14.20 -1.76
C VAL A 129 -10.16 -13.76 -3.13
N ALA A 130 -10.59 -14.70 -3.96
CA ALA A 130 -11.21 -14.41 -5.26
C ALA A 130 -12.52 -13.63 -5.10
N ALA A 131 -13.34 -13.98 -4.10
CA ALA A 131 -14.55 -13.23 -3.78
C ALA A 131 -14.24 -11.78 -3.35
N LEU A 132 -13.24 -11.59 -2.46
CA LEU A 132 -12.77 -10.26 -2.07
C LEU A 132 -12.25 -9.43 -3.24
N LYS A 133 -11.46 -10.04 -4.14
CA LYS A 133 -10.92 -9.36 -5.34
C LYS A 133 -12.02 -8.84 -6.26
N ASN A 134 -13.13 -9.57 -6.36
CA ASN A 134 -14.29 -9.19 -7.18
C ASN A 134 -15.30 -8.32 -6.43
N ALA A 135 -15.09 -8.04 -5.13
CA ALA A 135 -15.92 -7.13 -4.36
C ALA A 135 -15.57 -5.68 -4.72
N VAL A 136 -16.23 -5.17 -5.75
CA VAL A 136 -16.07 -3.80 -6.26
C VAL A 136 -17.32 -2.96 -6.00
N MET A 137 -17.12 -1.67 -5.80
CA MET A 137 -18.18 -0.66 -5.73
C MET A 137 -17.94 0.44 -6.77
N ASP A 138 -19.02 1.03 -7.26
CA ASP A 138 -18.94 2.20 -8.14
C ASP A 138 -18.89 3.47 -7.29
N VAL A 139 -17.80 4.23 -7.41
CA VAL A 139 -17.62 5.54 -6.76
C VAL A 139 -17.76 6.64 -7.80
N TYR A 140 -18.61 7.62 -7.49
CA TYR A 140 -18.87 8.77 -8.36
C TYR A 140 -18.05 9.98 -7.87
N PRO A 141 -16.92 10.31 -8.50
CA PRO A 141 -16.15 11.49 -8.13
C PRO A 141 -16.93 12.77 -8.44
N ALA A 142 -16.74 13.83 -7.65
CA ALA A 142 -17.27 15.14 -7.99
C ALA A 142 -16.53 15.70 -9.21
N TYR A 143 -17.26 16.31 -10.15
CA TYR A 143 -16.63 17.02 -11.27
C TYR A 143 -15.75 18.16 -10.75
N THR A 144 -14.54 18.28 -11.29
CA THR A 144 -13.57 19.31 -10.90
C THR A 144 -13.81 20.66 -11.58
N GLU A 145 -14.73 20.74 -12.55
CA GLU A 145 -14.94 21.94 -13.37
C GLU A 145 -16.38 22.48 -13.26
N GLY A 146 -16.70 23.14 -12.14
CA GLY A 146 -17.73 24.22 -12.03
C GLY A 146 -19.19 23.94 -12.43
N MET A 147 -19.51 22.85 -13.12
CA MET A 147 -20.83 22.41 -13.50
C MET A 147 -21.27 21.36 -12.49
N GLY A 148 -22.26 21.68 -11.65
CA GLY A 148 -22.80 20.74 -10.68
C GLY A 148 -23.20 19.42 -11.37
N GLY A 149 -22.57 18.32 -10.96
CA GLY A 149 -22.79 16.99 -11.54
C GLY A 149 -21.86 15.94 -10.94
N LEU A 150 -22.26 14.67 -11.05
CA LEU A 150 -21.43 13.51 -10.71
C LEU A 150 -20.58 13.11 -11.93
N GLY A 151 -19.32 12.79 -11.70
CA GLY A 151 -18.41 12.23 -12.70
C GLY A 151 -18.78 10.83 -13.13
N GLU A 152 -18.07 10.29 -14.14
CA GLU A 152 -18.23 8.90 -14.54
C GLU A 152 -17.90 7.95 -13.37
N PRO A 153 -18.69 6.87 -13.16
CA PRO A 153 -18.46 5.94 -12.08
C PRO A 153 -17.12 5.23 -12.25
N GLN A 154 -16.33 5.22 -11.18
CA GLN A 154 -15.09 4.48 -11.08
C GLN A 154 -15.29 3.22 -10.25
N LYS A 155 -14.92 2.06 -10.81
CA LYS A 155 -14.92 0.80 -10.06
C LYS A 155 -13.73 0.75 -9.12
N VAL A 156 -14.00 0.79 -7.82
CA VAL A 156 -12.98 0.65 -6.77
C VAL A 156 -13.24 -0.61 -5.95
N GLN A 157 -12.19 -1.19 -5.39
CA GLN A 157 -12.36 -2.33 -4.48
C GLN A 157 -13.05 -1.87 -3.21
N MET A 158 -14.10 -2.59 -2.82
CA MET A 158 -14.84 -2.32 -1.59
C MET A 158 -14.02 -2.63 -0.34
N TYR A 159 -13.19 -3.66 -0.42
CA TYR A 159 -12.34 -4.13 0.67
C TYR A 159 -10.89 -4.25 0.19
N PRO A 160 -10.12 -3.15 0.20
CA PRO A 160 -8.71 -3.19 -0.16
C PRO A 160 -7.95 -4.16 0.76
N PHE A 161 -7.17 -5.05 0.16
CA PHE A 161 -6.32 -5.99 0.89
C PHE A 161 -4.96 -6.13 0.21
N SER A 162 -3.98 -6.57 0.99
CA SER A 162 -2.64 -6.90 0.53
C SER A 162 -2.34 -8.37 0.79
N TYR A 163 -1.45 -8.94 -0.02
CA TYR A 163 -0.85 -10.23 0.26
C TYR A 163 0.40 -10.04 1.08
N GLU A 164 0.59 -10.90 2.06
CA GLU A 164 1.79 -10.94 2.88
C GLU A 164 2.68 -12.10 2.41
N ALA A 165 3.99 -11.94 2.55
CA ALA A 165 4.91 -13.05 2.33
C ALA A 165 4.71 -14.09 3.44
N ALA A 166 4.58 -15.36 3.03
CA ALA A 166 4.45 -16.50 3.93
C ALA A 166 5.77 -16.81 4.66
#